data_AF-Q8SQ14-F1
#
_entry.id   AF-Q8SQ14-F1
#
_cell.length_a   1.000
_cell.length_b   1.000
_cell.length_c   1.000
_cell.angle_alpha   90.00
_cell.angle_beta   90.00
_cell.angle_gamma   90.00
#
_symmetry.space_group_name_H-M   'P 1'
#
loop_
_entity.id
_entity.type
_entity.pdbx_description
1 polymer ?
#
loop_
_entity_poly.entity_id
_entity_poly.type
_entity_poly.pdbx_seq_one_letter_code
_entity_poly.pdbx_strand_id
1 'polypeptide(L)'
;MALEKSLVLLPLLVLILLVLGWVQPSLGKESRAKKFQRQHVDSDSSPSSSSTYCNQMMRRRNMTQGRCKPVNTFVHEPLVDVQNVCFQEKVTCKNGQGNCYKSNSSMRITDCRLTNGSRYPNCAYRTSPKERHIIVACEGSPYVPVHFDASVEDST
;
A
#
# COMPACT_ATOMS: atom_id res chain seq x y z
N MET A 1 -51.23 -22.94 25.34
CA MET A 1 -49.82 -23.27 25.03
C MET A 1 -49.15 -22.36 23.99
N ALA A 2 -49.87 -21.73 23.05
CA ALA A 2 -49.25 -20.84 22.04
C ALA A 2 -48.81 -19.46 22.59
N LEU A 3 -49.54 -18.92 23.57
CA LEU A 3 -49.26 -17.60 24.17
C LEU A 3 -48.00 -17.59 25.05
N GLU A 4 -47.76 -18.67 25.80
CA GLU A 4 -46.53 -18.86 26.61
C GLU A 4 -45.27 -18.91 25.74
N LYS A 5 -45.31 -19.65 24.63
CA LYS A 5 -44.16 -19.78 23.71
C LYS A 5 -43.78 -18.44 23.09
N SER A 6 -44.77 -17.60 22.75
CA SER A 6 -44.53 -16.29 22.14
C SER A 6 -43.89 -15.29 23.11
N LEU A 7 -44.26 -15.34 24.40
CA LEU A 7 -43.66 -14.53 25.47
C LEU A 7 -42.17 -14.83 25.73
N VAL A 8 -41.72 -16.07 25.49
CA VAL A 8 -40.30 -16.46 25.64
C VAL A 8 -39.50 -16.19 24.36
N LEU A 9 -40.11 -16.36 23.19
CA LEU A 9 -39.44 -16.16 21.90
C LEU A 9 -39.05 -14.69 21.64
N LEU A 10 -39.91 -13.74 22.02
CA LEU A 10 -39.65 -12.31 21.81
C LEU A 10 -38.41 -11.77 22.55
N PRO A 11 -38.25 -11.97 23.87
CA PRO A 11 -37.05 -11.53 24.58
C PRO A 11 -35.79 -12.29 24.14
N LEU A 12 -35.91 -13.58 23.76
CA LEU A 12 -34.79 -14.33 23.20
C LEU A 12 -34.32 -13.73 21.85
N LEU A 13 -35.26 -13.35 20.98
CA LEU A 13 -34.95 -12.68 19.72
C LEU A 13 -34.28 -11.32 19.96
N VAL A 14 -34.79 -10.52 20.90
CA VAL A 14 -34.19 -9.22 21.25
C VAL A 14 -32.78 -9.40 21.82
N LEU A 15 -32.56 -10.41 22.68
CA LEU A 15 -31.23 -10.75 23.19
C LEU A 15 -30.28 -11.16 22.06
N ILE A 16 -30.73 -11.99 21.11
CA ILE A 16 -29.94 -12.39 19.93
C ILE A 16 -29.62 -11.16 19.08
N LEU A 17 -30.57 -10.26 18.84
CA LEU A 17 -30.35 -9.03 18.07
C LEU A 17 -29.41 -8.05 18.79
N LEU A 18 -29.45 -7.96 20.12
CA LEU A 18 -28.50 -7.17 20.92
C LEU A 18 -27.08 -7.76 20.82
N VAL A 19 -26.95 -9.09 20.93
CA VAL A 19 -25.67 -9.79 20.76
C VAL A 19 -25.13 -9.62 19.34
N LEU A 20 -25.98 -9.73 18.31
CA LEU A 20 -25.59 -9.54 16.91
C LEU A 20 -25.30 -8.07 16.57
N GLY A 21 -26.03 -7.13 17.17
CA GLY A 21 -25.90 -5.69 16.92
C GLY A 21 -24.58 -5.08 17.39
N TRP A 22 -23.87 -5.74 18.32
CA TRP A 22 -22.56 -5.29 18.78
C TRP A 22 -21.39 -5.85 17.98
N VAL A 23 -21.61 -6.85 17.11
CA VAL A 23 -20.60 -7.31 16.17
C VAL A 23 -20.77 -6.52 14.87
N GLN A 24 -20.63 -5.20 14.92
CA GLN A 24 -20.18 -4.51 13.72
C GLN A 24 -18.71 -4.90 13.56
N PRO A 25 -18.33 -5.71 12.55
CA PRO A 25 -16.91 -5.87 12.26
C PRO A 25 -16.47 -4.47 11.87
N SER A 26 -15.69 -3.82 12.74
CA SER A 26 -14.95 -2.63 12.35
C SER A 26 -14.01 -3.11 11.26
N LEU A 27 -14.48 -2.99 10.02
CA LEU A 27 -13.69 -3.24 8.83
C LEU A 27 -12.57 -2.20 8.89
N GLY A 28 -11.50 -2.58 9.58
CA GLY A 28 -10.49 -1.64 10.07
C GLY A 28 -9.94 -0.88 8.88
N LYS A 29 -10.04 0.45 8.92
CA LYS A 29 -9.44 1.31 7.91
C LYS A 29 -7.95 0.95 7.77
N GLU A 30 -7.51 0.68 6.55
CA GLU A 30 -6.10 0.35 6.26
C GLU A 30 -5.18 1.45 6.80
N SER A 31 -4.20 1.07 7.63
CA SER A 31 -3.22 2.02 8.15
C SER A 31 -2.31 2.54 7.03
N ARG A 32 -1.70 3.73 7.22
CA ARG A 32 -0.77 4.31 6.24
C ARG A 32 0.39 3.38 5.92
N ALA A 33 0.94 2.71 6.94
CA ALA A 33 2.01 1.73 6.78
C ALA A 33 1.57 0.49 5.97
N LYS A 34 0.39 -0.08 6.26
CA LYS A 34 -0.16 -1.20 5.47
C LYS A 34 -0.41 -0.78 4.02
N LYS A 35 -0.94 0.43 3.81
CA LYS A 35 -1.12 1.03 2.49
C LYS A 35 0.21 1.17 1.75
N PHE A 36 1.26 1.64 2.42
CA PHE A 36 2.60 1.74 1.83
C PHE A 36 3.10 0.37 1.37
N GLN A 37 3.07 -0.64 2.24
CA GLN A 37 3.52 -2.00 1.91
C GLN A 37 2.76 -2.56 0.71
N ARG A 38 1.43 -2.47 0.72
CA ARG A 38 0.59 -2.90 -0.40
C ARG A 38 0.95 -2.21 -1.71
N GLN A 39 1.24 -0.91 -1.68
CA GLN A 39 1.49 -0.13 -2.89
C GLN A 39 2.93 -0.20 -3.38
N HIS A 40 3.91 -0.43 -2.51
CA HIS A 40 5.31 -0.20 -2.83
C HIS A 40 6.25 -1.37 -2.55
N VAL A 41 5.85 -2.41 -1.81
CA VAL A 41 6.76 -3.53 -1.47
C VAL A 41 6.38 -4.78 -2.25
N ASP A 42 7.34 -5.40 -2.95
CA ASP A 42 7.18 -6.63 -3.72
C ASP A 42 8.45 -7.50 -3.62
N SER A 43 8.76 -7.95 -2.40
CA SER A 43 10.01 -8.62 -2.02
C SER A 43 10.27 -9.94 -2.76
N ASP A 44 9.22 -10.70 -3.07
CA ASP A 44 9.34 -12.07 -3.60
C ASP A 44 9.56 -12.12 -5.12
N SER A 45 9.46 -10.97 -5.79
CA SER A 45 9.63 -10.87 -7.23
C SER A 45 10.95 -10.18 -7.56
N SER A 46 11.77 -10.81 -8.41
CA SER A 46 12.83 -10.09 -9.12
C SER A 46 12.19 -9.02 -10.02
N PRO A 47 12.86 -7.88 -10.29
CA PRO A 47 12.37 -6.87 -11.23
C PRO A 47 12.03 -7.56 -12.55
N SER A 48 10.74 -7.76 -12.79
CA SER A 48 10.32 -8.45 -13.99
C SER A 48 10.47 -7.48 -15.14
N SER A 49 11.33 -7.80 -16.10
CA SER A 49 11.38 -7.10 -17.38
C SER A 49 10.11 -7.32 -18.21
N SER A 50 9.17 -8.15 -17.72
CA SER A 50 7.86 -8.34 -18.34
C SER A 50 7.15 -7.00 -18.51
N SER A 51 6.84 -6.68 -19.77
CA SER A 51 6.03 -5.53 -20.14
C SER A 51 4.64 -5.54 -19.48
N THR A 52 4.19 -6.68 -18.95
CA THR A 52 2.89 -6.83 -18.29
C THR A 52 2.93 -6.69 -16.77
N TYR A 53 4.13 -6.68 -16.14
CA TYR A 53 4.29 -6.67 -14.68
C TYR A 53 3.46 -5.55 -14.03
N CYS A 54 3.63 -4.29 -14.46
CA CYS A 54 2.91 -3.17 -13.89
C CYS A 54 1.38 -3.28 -14.07
N ASN A 55 0.89 -3.79 -15.21
CA ASN A 55 -0.54 -3.98 -15.42
C ASN A 55 -1.13 -4.98 -14.42
N GLN A 56 -0.41 -6.08 -14.17
CA GLN A 56 -0.84 -7.10 -13.21
C GLN A 56 -0.75 -6.60 -11.78
N MET A 57 0.39 -6.01 -11.40
CA MET A 57 0.65 -5.57 -10.03
C MET A 57 -0.22 -4.39 -9.62
N MET A 58 -0.43 -3.41 -10.50
CA MET A 58 -1.32 -2.29 -10.20
C MET A 58 -2.76 -2.76 -9.93
N ARG A 59 -3.23 -3.80 -10.63
CA ARG A 59 -4.55 -4.42 -10.39
C ARG A 59 -4.56 -5.24 -9.10
N ARG A 60 -3.62 -6.19 -8.94
CA ARG A 60 -3.51 -7.07 -7.76
C ARG A 60 -3.41 -6.30 -6.45
N ARG A 61 -2.73 -5.14 -6.48
CA ARG A 61 -2.57 -4.26 -5.32
C ARG A 61 -3.70 -3.25 -5.16
N ASN A 62 -4.83 -3.40 -5.87
CA ASN A 62 -6.01 -2.52 -5.79
C ASN A 62 -5.69 -1.03 -6.02
N MET A 63 -4.84 -0.72 -7.02
CA MET A 63 -4.48 0.65 -7.41
C MET A 63 -5.16 1.11 -8.71
N THR A 64 -6.08 0.30 -9.23
CA THR A 64 -6.87 0.57 -10.45
C THR A 64 -8.38 0.58 -10.19
N GLN A 65 -8.83 0.62 -8.93
CA GLN A 65 -10.25 0.65 -8.58
C GLN A 65 -10.81 2.06 -8.72
N GLY A 66 -11.87 2.23 -9.52
CA GLY A 66 -12.55 3.50 -9.79
C GLY A 66 -11.74 4.53 -10.61
N ARG A 67 -10.41 4.42 -10.61
CA ARG A 67 -9.48 5.27 -11.39
C ARG A 67 -8.15 4.56 -11.59
N CYS A 68 -7.37 5.00 -12.58
CA CYS A 68 -5.98 4.58 -12.74
C CYS A 68 -5.04 5.47 -11.92
N LYS A 69 -4.23 4.89 -11.03
CA LYS A 69 -3.17 5.63 -10.33
C LYS A 69 -2.06 5.98 -11.34
N PRO A 70 -1.73 7.26 -11.61
CA PRO A 70 -0.86 7.63 -12.73
C PRO A 70 0.57 7.10 -12.65
N VAL A 71 1.15 7.06 -11.46
CA VAL A 71 2.53 6.62 -11.20
C VAL A 71 2.61 5.80 -9.93
N ASN A 72 3.46 4.78 -9.93
CA ASN A 72 3.80 4.00 -8.75
C ASN A 72 5.19 3.38 -8.92
N THR A 73 5.84 3.03 -7.82
CA THR A 73 7.13 2.33 -7.83
C THR A 73 7.03 1.14 -6.89
N PHE A 74 7.42 -0.05 -7.36
CA PHE A 74 7.57 -1.24 -6.52
C PHE A 74 9.04 -1.43 -6.18
N VAL A 75 9.33 -1.76 -4.92
CA VAL A 75 10.64 -2.05 -4.38
C VAL A 75 10.74 -3.54 -4.16
N HIS A 76 11.78 -4.16 -4.71
CA HIS A 76 11.97 -5.59 -4.77
C HIS A 76 12.91 -6.12 -3.67
N GLU A 77 13.05 -5.36 -2.59
CA GLU A 77 13.90 -5.73 -1.44
C GLU A 77 13.07 -6.30 -0.29
N PRO A 78 13.68 -7.08 0.63
CA PRO A 78 13.03 -7.51 1.85
C PRO A 78 12.36 -6.34 2.59
N LEU A 79 11.18 -6.58 3.15
CA LEU A 79 10.40 -5.53 3.84
C LEU A 79 11.21 -4.87 4.97
N VAL A 80 12.03 -5.67 5.68
CA VAL A 80 12.90 -5.18 6.75
C VAL A 80 13.90 -4.14 6.24
N ASP A 81 14.46 -4.34 5.04
CA ASP A 81 15.43 -3.41 4.45
C ASP A 81 14.75 -2.11 4.01
N VAL A 82 13.53 -2.21 3.46
CA VAL A 82 12.71 -1.04 3.12
C VAL A 82 12.31 -0.26 4.38
N GLN A 83 12.01 -0.95 5.48
CA GLN A 83 11.70 -0.31 6.77
C GLN A 83 12.93 0.37 7.39
N ASN A 84 14.11 -0.25 7.26
CA ASN A 84 15.36 0.27 7.79
C ASN A 84 15.79 1.59 7.16
N VAL A 85 15.27 1.96 5.97
CA VAL A 85 15.51 3.28 5.37
C VAL A 85 15.13 4.42 6.32
N CYS A 86 14.13 4.24 7.18
CA CYS A 86 13.71 5.26 8.16
C CYS A 86 14.77 5.64 9.20
N PHE A 87 15.91 4.95 9.23
CA PHE A 87 17.02 5.18 10.15
C PHE A 87 18.34 5.49 9.42
N GLN A 88 18.26 5.86 8.13
CA GLN A 88 19.41 6.14 7.27
C GLN A 88 19.57 7.65 7.02
N GLU A 89 20.00 8.04 5.83
CA GLU A 89 20.27 9.44 5.47
C GLU A 89 18.99 10.28 5.52
N LYS A 90 18.89 11.22 6.47
CA LYS A 90 17.76 12.13 6.57
C LYS A 90 17.82 13.19 5.46
N VAL A 91 16.71 13.36 4.75
CA VAL A 91 16.58 14.34 3.66
C VAL A 91 15.28 15.14 3.79
N THR A 92 15.22 16.30 3.15
CA THR A 92 13.97 17.08 3.06
C THR A 92 13.05 16.44 2.02
N CYS A 93 11.80 16.16 2.41
CA CYS A 93 10.76 15.69 1.50
C CYS A 93 10.47 16.74 0.41
N LYS A 94 9.88 16.33 -0.73
CA LYS A 94 9.49 17.26 -1.80
C LYS A 94 8.50 18.35 -1.35
N ASN A 95 7.72 18.06 -0.32
CA ASN A 95 6.77 19.01 0.29
C ASN A 95 7.41 19.87 1.41
N GLY A 96 8.73 19.80 1.61
CA GLY A 96 9.45 20.55 2.64
C GLY A 96 9.44 19.92 4.03
N GLN A 97 8.74 18.79 4.24
CA GLN A 97 8.72 18.12 5.54
C GLN A 97 10.06 17.44 5.86
N GLY A 98 10.37 17.33 7.15
CA GLY A 98 11.64 16.78 7.65
C GLY A 98 11.58 15.33 8.08
N ASN A 99 10.64 14.52 7.57
CA ASN A 99 10.48 13.12 7.94
C ASN A 99 10.81 12.15 6.79
N CYS A 100 11.54 12.61 5.77
CA CYS A 100 12.02 11.76 4.68
C CYS A 100 13.43 11.24 4.93
N TYR A 101 13.67 10.03 4.44
CA TYR A 101 14.95 9.35 4.54
C TYR A 101 15.28 8.69 3.21
N LYS A 102 16.55 8.79 2.80
CA LYS A 102 17.10 8.20 1.58
C LYS A 102 17.81 6.89 1.93
N SER A 103 17.65 5.88 1.08
CA SER A 103 18.39 4.63 1.25
C SER A 103 19.89 4.84 1.03
N ASN A 104 20.74 4.24 1.86
CA ASN A 104 22.20 4.32 1.73
C ASN A 104 22.72 3.57 0.50
N SER A 105 22.03 2.51 0.10
CA SER A 105 22.31 1.74 -1.12
C SER A 105 21.20 1.92 -2.15
N SER A 106 21.58 1.74 -3.42
CA SER A 106 20.61 1.57 -4.49
C SER A 106 19.83 0.27 -4.28
N MET A 107 18.52 0.32 -4.55
CA MET A 107 17.59 -0.80 -4.42
C MET A 107 17.01 -1.13 -5.79
N ARG A 108 16.69 -2.41 -6.00
CA ARG A 108 16.00 -2.86 -7.21
C ARG A 108 14.56 -2.40 -7.15
N ILE A 109 14.15 -1.62 -8.13
CA ILE A 109 12.81 -1.05 -8.23
C ILE A 109 12.20 -1.26 -9.61
N THR A 110 10.88 -1.18 -9.68
CA THR A 110 10.15 -1.08 -10.94
C THR A 110 9.23 0.13 -10.91
N ASP A 111 9.49 1.08 -11.79
CA ASP A 111 8.59 2.21 -12.04
C ASP A 111 7.43 1.78 -12.95
N CYS A 112 6.22 2.06 -12.50
CA CYS A 112 4.97 1.89 -13.24
C CYS A 112 4.38 3.25 -13.58
N ARG A 113 4.29 3.57 -14.88
CA ARG A 113 3.72 4.83 -15.37
C ARG A 113 2.56 4.56 -16.30
N LEU A 114 1.41 5.18 -16.04
CA LEU A 114 0.22 5.08 -16.88
C LEU A 114 0.56 5.51 -18.31
N THR A 115 0.16 4.71 -19.30
CA THR A 115 0.39 5.05 -20.71
C THR A 115 -0.56 6.14 -21.18
N ASN A 116 -0.12 6.94 -22.14
CA ASN A 116 -0.96 7.99 -22.73
C ASN A 116 -2.25 7.37 -23.31
N GLY A 117 -3.39 8.01 -23.03
CA GLY A 117 -4.71 7.56 -23.48
C GLY A 117 -5.33 6.41 -22.65
N SER A 118 -4.59 5.80 -21.72
CA SER A 118 -5.16 4.79 -20.83
C SER A 118 -6.13 5.40 -19.82
N ARG A 119 -7.29 4.75 -19.64
CA ARG A 119 -8.37 5.19 -18.75
C ARG A 119 -9.04 4.01 -18.06
N TYR A 120 -9.67 4.26 -16.92
CA TYR A 120 -10.49 3.26 -16.23
C TYR A 120 -11.65 2.80 -17.15
N PRO A 121 -12.01 1.50 -17.18
CA PRO A 121 -11.48 0.39 -16.38
C PRO A 121 -10.19 -0.25 -16.91
N ASN A 122 -9.74 0.11 -18.11
CA ASN A 122 -8.62 -0.51 -18.82
C ASN A 122 -7.29 0.24 -18.58
N CYS A 123 -6.84 0.25 -17.32
CA CYS A 123 -5.56 0.85 -16.96
C CYS A 123 -4.38 0.04 -17.55
N ALA A 124 -3.47 0.73 -18.24
CA ALA A 124 -2.30 0.21 -18.91
C ALA A 124 -1.06 1.03 -18.55
N TYR A 125 0.05 0.35 -18.28
CA TYR A 125 1.24 0.93 -17.68
C TYR A 125 2.49 0.52 -18.46
N ARG A 126 3.44 1.44 -18.56
CA ARG A 126 4.83 1.15 -18.91
C ARG A 126 5.54 0.62 -17.67
N THR A 127 6.19 -0.54 -17.81
CA THR A 127 7.11 -1.12 -16.83
C THR A 127 8.52 -0.59 -17.09
N SER A 128 9.22 -0.15 -16.05
CA SER A 128 10.62 0.29 -16.15
C SER A 128 11.42 -0.17 -14.94
N PRO A 129 12.08 -1.34 -15.03
CA PRO A 129 13.01 -1.82 -14.01
C PRO A 129 14.22 -0.90 -13.92
N LYS A 130 14.68 -0.61 -12.69
CA LYS A 130 15.82 0.26 -12.41
C LYS A 130 16.50 -0.16 -11.11
N GLU A 131 17.71 0.33 -10.92
CA GLU A 131 18.37 0.40 -9.61
C GLU A 131 18.51 1.87 -9.24
N ARG A 132 17.99 2.24 -8.06
CA ARG A 132 17.93 3.63 -7.58
C ARG A 132 17.93 3.65 -6.06
N HIS A 133 18.41 4.74 -5.48
CA HIS A 133 18.07 5.06 -4.11
C HIS A 133 16.59 5.43 -4.00
N ILE A 134 15.93 4.99 -2.92
CA ILE A 134 14.54 5.39 -2.62
C ILE A 134 14.53 6.44 -1.52
N ILE A 135 13.56 7.35 -1.59
CA ILE A 135 13.27 8.32 -0.55
C ILE A 135 11.85 8.04 -0.05
N VAL A 136 11.72 7.80 1.26
CA VAL A 136 10.43 7.50 1.90
C VAL A 136 10.20 8.42 3.08
N ALA A 137 8.94 8.81 3.29
CA ALA A 137 8.54 9.49 4.51
C ALA A 137 8.15 8.46 5.58
N CYS A 138 8.63 8.67 6.81
CA CYS A 138 8.46 7.76 7.93
C CYS A 138 7.69 8.42 9.08
N GLU A 139 6.81 7.66 9.71
CA GLU A 139 5.93 8.10 10.81
C GLU A 139 5.63 6.94 11.76
N GLY A 140 5.15 7.27 12.98
CA GLY A 140 4.55 6.32 13.91
C GLY A 140 5.51 5.64 14.89
N SER A 141 4.96 4.69 15.66
CA SER A 141 5.67 3.79 16.55
C SER A 141 5.09 2.38 16.35
N PRO A 142 5.78 1.46 15.65
CA PRO A 142 7.15 1.60 15.15
C PRO A 142 7.28 2.65 14.04
N TYR A 143 8.47 3.26 13.93
CA TYR A 143 8.77 4.29 12.94
C TYR A 143 9.08 3.64 11.59
N VAL A 144 8.09 3.65 10.69
CA VAL A 144 8.13 2.90 9.43
C VAL A 144 7.67 3.74 8.24
N PRO A 145 7.97 3.32 6.99
CA PRO A 145 7.55 4.04 5.81
C PRO A 145 6.03 4.14 5.69
N VAL A 146 5.55 5.34 5.38
CA VAL A 146 4.12 5.63 5.17
C VAL A 146 3.85 6.31 3.83
N HIS A 147 4.90 6.79 3.14
CA HIS A 147 4.82 7.43 1.84
C HIS A 147 6.11 7.24 1.04
N PHE A 148 5.98 7.00 -0.27
CA PHE A 148 7.10 6.99 -1.21
C PHE A 148 7.23 8.38 -1.84
N ASP A 149 8.32 9.08 -1.55
CA ASP A 149 8.55 10.45 -2.01
C ASP A 149 9.25 10.48 -3.39
N ALA A 150 10.32 9.70 -3.55
CA ALA A 150 11.09 9.67 -4.79
C ALA A 150 11.94 8.40 -4.98
N SER A 151 12.42 8.19 -6.19
CA SER A 151 13.62 7.42 -6.49
C SER A 151 14.63 8.33 -7.19
N VAL A 152 15.91 8.23 -6.80
CA VAL A 152 16.99 9.09 -7.32
C VAL A 152 18.16 8.23 -7.78
N GLU A 153 18.92 8.76 -8.74
CA GLU A 153 20.16 8.11 -9.22
C GLU A 153 21.24 8.22 -8.13
N ASP A 154 22.25 7.38 -8.23
CA ASP A 154 23.47 7.56 -7.45
C ASP A 154 24.04 8.94 -7.83
N SER A 155 24.37 9.74 -6.82
CA SER A 155 25.08 11.00 -7.07
C SER A 155 26.43 10.65 -7.67
N THR A 156 26.68 11.10 -8.91
CA THR A 156 28.01 10.98 -9.54
C THR A 156 28.98 11.94 -8.89
#